data_AF-A0A8T2NSJ3-F1
#
_entry.id   AF-A0A8T2NSJ3-F1
#
_cell.length_a   1.000
_cell.length_b   1.000
_cell.length_c   1.000
_cell.angle_alpha   90.00
_cell.angle_beta   90.00
_cell.angle_gamma   90.00
#
_symmetry.space_group_name_H-M   'P 1'
#
loop_
_entity.id
_entity.type
_entity.pdbx_description
1 polymer ?
#
loop_
_entity_poly.entity_id
_entity_poly.type
_entity_poly.pdbx_seq_one_letter_code
_entity_poly.pdbx_strand_id
1 'polypeptide(L)'
;MEINGCNIQVLLQAAEFLERREREAEHGYASVPPFYSKGASDKRGKQKGKKSDADSTRSVHNELEKHRRAQLRQCLEQLKQQKLQEQDERAERLKDRLRWEQRGLRMRLEQLQGSERIRNDSLGSAMSSERSDSDRGTATNTHTHTHTSFAQR
;
A
#
# COMPACT_ATOMS: atom_id res chain seq x y z
N MET A 1 9.96 -34.42 32.06
CA MET A 1 9.60 -33.08 31.57
C MET A 1 8.09 -32.98 31.60
N GLU A 2 7.55 -32.37 32.64
CA GLU A 2 6.11 -32.21 32.84
C GLU A 2 5.59 -31.17 31.85
N ILE A 3 4.92 -31.64 30.81
CA ILE A 3 4.36 -30.78 29.76
C ILE A 3 3.05 -30.21 30.30
N ASN A 4 3.13 -29.02 30.90
CA ASN A 4 2.27 -27.85 30.61
C ASN A 4 0.75 -28.09 30.38
N GLY A 5 0.10 -28.99 31.11
CA GLY A 5 -1.36 -29.16 31.06
C GLY A 5 -2.14 -27.94 31.57
N CYS A 6 -1.54 -27.15 32.46
CA CYS A 6 -2.15 -25.94 33.02
C CYS A 6 -2.08 -24.74 32.07
N ASN A 7 -1.07 -24.69 31.19
CA ASN A 7 -0.88 -23.57 30.27
C ASN A 7 -1.88 -23.60 29.11
N ILE A 8 -2.21 -24.80 28.59
CA ILE A 8 -3.17 -24.89 27.48
C ILE A 8 -4.58 -24.47 27.90
N GLN A 9 -5.02 -24.81 29.12
CA GLN A 9 -6.32 -24.39 29.64
C GLN A 9 -6.38 -22.87 29.84
N VAL A 10 -5.32 -22.26 30.37
CA VAL A 10 -5.22 -20.80 30.52
C VAL A 10 -5.23 -20.11 29.16
N LEU A 11 -4.52 -20.65 28.17
CA LEU A 11 -4.48 -20.11 26.81
C LEU A 11 -5.83 -20.24 26.10
N LEU A 12 -6.55 -21.35 26.27
CA LEU A 12 -7.90 -21.55 25.74
C LEU A 12 -8.90 -20.59 26.39
N GLN A 13 -8.85 -20.45 27.72
CA GLN A 13 -9.69 -19.50 28.45
C GLN A 13 -9.40 -18.05 28.06
N ALA A 14 -8.13 -17.70 27.83
CA ALA A 14 -7.74 -16.39 27.32
C ALA A 14 -8.21 -16.17 25.88
N ALA A 15 -8.13 -17.19 25.02
CA ALA A 15 -8.61 -17.11 23.64
C ALA A 15 -10.13 -16.88 23.58
N GLU A 16 -10.92 -17.61 24.36
CA GLU A 16 -12.38 -17.38 24.44
C GLU A 16 -12.71 -15.98 25.00
N PHE A 17 -11.91 -15.47 25.93
CA PHE A 17 -12.09 -14.12 26.46
C PHE A 17 -11.80 -13.04 25.40
N LEU A 18 -10.73 -13.21 24.61
CA LEU A 18 -10.42 -12.32 23.49
C LEU A 18 -11.53 -12.35 22.43
N GLU A 19 -12.06 -13.54 22.12
CA GLU A 19 -13.13 -13.72 21.14
C GLU A 19 -14.47 -13.11 21.62
N ARG A 20 -14.79 -13.22 22.92
CA ARG A 20 -15.92 -12.50 23.53
C ARG A 20 -15.74 -10.99 23.47
N ARG A 21 -14.53 -10.50 23.78
CA ARG A 21 -14.22 -9.07 23.78
C ARG A 21 -14.20 -8.46 22.38
N GLU A 22 -13.71 -9.16 21.37
CA GLU A 22 -13.77 -8.70 19.97
C GLU A 22 -15.23 -8.63 19.50
N ARG A 23 -16.05 -9.64 19.83
CA ARG A 23 -17.48 -9.66 19.49
C ARG A 23 -18.27 -8.55 20.21
N GLU A 24 -17.95 -8.22 21.46
CA GLU A 24 -18.57 -7.13 22.23
C GLU A 24 -18.08 -5.73 21.79
N ALA A 25 -16.82 -5.61 21.38
CA ALA A 25 -16.29 -4.37 20.80
C ALA A 25 -16.99 -4.01 19.48
N GLU A 26 -17.49 -5.01 18.74
CA GLU A 26 -18.36 -4.82 17.57
C GLU A 26 -19.86 -4.70 17.93
N HIS A 27 -20.29 -5.21 19.09
CA HIS A 27 -21.68 -5.25 19.53
C HIS A 27 -21.89 -4.55 20.88
N GLY A 28 -21.59 -3.26 20.94
CA GLY A 28 -21.71 -2.42 22.13
C GLY A 28 -23.12 -2.23 22.74
N TYR A 29 -24.13 -3.02 22.37
CA TYR A 29 -25.48 -2.94 22.95
C TYR A 29 -26.25 -4.28 23.07
N ALA A 30 -25.65 -5.43 22.78
CA ALA A 30 -26.37 -6.70 22.72
C ALA A 30 -25.94 -7.68 23.81
N SER A 31 -26.09 -7.29 25.08
CA SER A 31 -26.03 -8.22 26.21
C SER A 31 -27.43 -8.47 26.77
N VAL A 32 -27.81 -9.75 26.79
CA VAL A 32 -28.85 -10.45 27.57
C VAL A 32 -30.06 -9.60 28.02
N PRO A 33 -31.27 -9.83 27.48
CA PRO A 33 -32.48 -9.19 27.98
C PRO A 33 -32.66 -9.51 29.48
N PRO A 34 -32.99 -8.53 30.34
CA PRO A 34 -33.21 -8.81 31.75
C PRO A 34 -34.41 -9.75 31.90
N PHE A 35 -34.19 -10.84 32.62
CA PHE A 35 -35.22 -11.79 33.03
C PHE A 35 -36.46 -11.06 33.58
N TYR A 36 -37.62 -11.47 33.05
CA TYR A 36 -39.00 -11.19 33.47
C TYR A 36 -39.22 -10.21 34.65
N SER A 37 -39.72 -9.01 34.35
CA SER A 37 -40.64 -8.30 35.25
C SER A 37 -42.01 -8.21 34.58
N LYS A 38 -42.93 -9.02 35.07
CA LYS A 38 -44.36 -8.94 34.75
C LYS A 38 -44.98 -7.91 35.68
N GLY A 39 -45.46 -6.78 35.16
CA GLY A 39 -46.21 -5.84 35.99
C GLY A 39 -46.47 -4.47 35.35
N ALA A 40 -47.68 -4.31 34.82
CA ALA A 40 -48.52 -3.11 34.90
C ALA A 40 -47.91 -1.71 34.62
N SER A 41 -48.36 -1.10 33.52
CA SER A 41 -49.11 0.17 33.59
C SER A 41 -49.65 0.60 32.24
N ASP A 42 -50.95 0.38 32.03
CA ASP A 42 -51.80 1.32 31.30
C ASP A 42 -51.56 2.74 31.83
N LYS A 43 -51.20 3.71 30.97
CA LYS A 43 -51.84 5.05 30.94
C LYS A 43 -51.73 5.70 29.56
N ARG A 44 -52.91 6.04 29.05
CA ARG A 44 -53.23 6.89 27.91
C ARG A 44 -52.46 8.21 27.92
N GLY A 45 -52.04 8.65 26.73
CA GLY A 45 -51.60 10.02 26.46
C GLY A 45 -51.87 10.39 25.00
N LYS A 46 -53.11 10.81 24.71
CA LYS A 46 -53.55 11.28 23.40
C LYS A 46 -53.14 12.74 23.24
N GLN A 47 -52.23 13.05 22.31
CA GLN A 47 -52.19 14.36 21.65
C GLN A 47 -51.55 14.22 20.25
N LYS A 48 -52.41 14.20 19.24
CA LYS A 48 -52.04 14.39 17.84
C LYS A 48 -51.68 15.87 17.70
N GLY A 49 -50.40 16.21 17.73
CA GLY A 49 -49.88 17.57 17.50
C GLY A 49 -48.75 17.54 16.46
N LYS A 50 -48.98 18.22 15.33
CA LYS A 50 -48.06 18.49 14.19
C LYS A 50 -47.01 17.42 13.83
N LYS A 51 -47.40 16.53 12.92
CA LYS A 51 -46.50 15.51 12.31
C LYS A 51 -45.62 16.04 11.15
N SER A 52 -45.62 17.35 10.87
CA SER A 52 -44.92 17.93 9.72
C SER A 52 -43.50 18.43 10.02
N ASP A 53 -43.23 18.92 11.24
CA ASP A 53 -41.95 19.56 11.54
C ASP A 53 -40.82 18.56 11.82
N ALA A 54 -41.11 17.42 12.44
CA ALA A 54 -40.10 16.40 12.76
C ALA A 54 -39.45 15.80 11.49
N ASP A 55 -40.21 15.66 10.40
CA ASP A 55 -39.70 15.12 9.14
C ASP A 55 -38.86 16.17 8.39
N SER A 56 -39.27 17.44 8.46
CA SER A 56 -38.50 18.58 7.94
C SER A 56 -37.18 18.78 8.70
N THR A 57 -37.20 18.77 10.04
CA THR A 57 -35.99 18.89 10.87
C THR A 57 -35.03 17.72 10.64
N ARG A 58 -35.55 16.49 10.51
CA ARG A 58 -34.75 15.32 10.18
C ARG A 58 -34.15 15.42 8.78
N SER A 59 -34.90 15.94 7.81
CA SER A 59 -34.41 16.18 6.46
C SER A 59 -33.27 17.21 6.44
N VAL A 60 -33.44 18.35 7.14
CA VAL A 60 -32.38 19.37 7.27
C VAL A 60 -31.13 18.79 7.94
N HIS A 61 -31.30 18.01 9.00
CA HIS A 61 -30.19 17.31 9.67
C HIS A 61 -29.43 16.39 8.69
N ASN A 62 -30.16 15.59 7.90
CA ASN A 62 -29.56 14.70 6.90
C ASN A 62 -28.79 15.47 5.82
N GLU A 63 -29.33 16.59 5.33
CA GLU A 63 -28.64 17.43 4.34
C GLU A 63 -27.36 18.04 4.90
N LEU A 64 -27.40 18.56 6.13
CA LEU A 64 -26.21 19.08 6.80
C LEU A 64 -25.15 17.99 7.01
N GLU A 65 -25.56 16.80 7.42
CA GLU A 65 -24.64 15.68 7.63
C GLU A 65 -24.06 15.17 6.29
N LYS A 66 -24.85 15.15 5.21
CA LYS A 66 -24.33 14.85 3.86
C LYS A 66 -23.28 15.86 3.44
N HIS A 67 -23.54 17.15 3.65
CA HIS A 67 -22.59 18.21 3.34
C HIS A 67 -21.30 18.07 4.17
N ARG A 68 -21.43 17.87 5.48
CA ARG A 68 -20.30 17.64 6.40
C ARG A 68 -19.46 16.45 5.94
N ARG A 69 -20.09 15.33 5.58
CA ARG A 69 -19.39 14.13 5.07
C ARG A 69 -18.69 14.40 3.74
N ALA A 70 -19.29 15.19 2.85
CA ALA A 70 -18.65 15.59 1.60
C ALA A 70 -17.39 16.42 1.84
N GLN A 71 -17.45 17.42 2.73
CA GLN A 71 -16.28 18.23 3.11
C GLN A 71 -15.16 17.38 3.72
N LEU A 72 -15.51 16.44 4.62
CA LEU A 72 -14.53 15.53 5.21
C LEU A 72 -13.86 14.65 4.15
N ARG A 73 -14.61 14.10 3.20
CA ARG A 73 -14.05 13.32 2.10
C ARG A 73 -13.07 14.15 1.27
N GLN A 74 -13.43 15.38 0.94
CA GLN A 74 -12.55 16.28 0.20
C GLN A 74 -11.26 16.59 0.96
N CYS A 75 -11.36 16.91 2.26
CA CYS A 75 -10.18 17.17 3.09
C CYS A 75 -9.25 15.95 3.18
N LEU A 76 -9.82 14.76 3.36
CA LEU A 76 -9.06 13.50 3.40
C LEU A 76 -8.39 13.19 2.05
N GLU A 77 -9.06 13.47 0.94
CA GLU A 77 -8.50 13.29 -0.40
C GLU A 77 -7.32 14.23 -0.65
N GLN A 78 -7.46 15.51 -0.29
CA GLN A 78 -6.37 16.49 -0.39
C GLN A 78 -5.17 16.07 0.45
N LEU A 79 -5.39 15.59 1.67
CA LEU A 79 -4.30 15.10 2.53
C LEU A 79 -3.58 13.90 1.91
N LYS A 80 -4.33 12.95 1.33
CA LYS A 80 -3.75 11.79 0.63
C LYS A 80 -2.89 12.23 -0.55
N GLN A 81 -3.40 13.15 -1.37
CA GLN A 81 -2.66 13.68 -2.52
C GLN A 81 -1.36 14.35 -2.09
N GLN A 82 -1.41 15.21 -1.07
CA GLN A 82 -0.21 15.85 -0.51
C GLN A 82 0.81 14.83 -0.01
N LYS A 83 0.36 13.79 0.70
CA LYS A 83 1.25 12.75 1.21
C LYS A 83 1.90 11.93 0.09
N LEU A 84 1.15 11.59 -0.95
CA LEU A 84 1.69 10.89 -2.11
C LEU A 84 2.71 11.76 -2.85
N GLN A 85 2.37 13.03 -3.11
CA GLN A 85 3.28 13.98 -3.74
C GLN A 85 4.59 14.14 -2.94
N GLU A 86 4.52 14.25 -1.62
CA GLU A 86 5.70 14.35 -0.75
C GLU A 86 6.61 13.11 -0.87
N GLN A 87 6.02 11.91 -1.02
CA GLN A 87 6.77 10.67 -1.22
C GLN A 87 7.42 10.61 -2.61
N ASP A 88 6.68 11.02 -3.65
CA ASP A 88 7.19 11.07 -5.02
C ASP A 88 8.37 12.04 -5.14
N GLU A 89 8.27 13.23 -4.53
CA GLU A 89 9.36 14.20 -4.48
C GLU A 89 10.60 13.66 -3.75
N ARG A 90 10.41 12.92 -2.65
CA ARG A 90 11.51 12.26 -1.94
C ARG A 90 12.17 11.18 -2.81
N ALA A 91 11.35 10.37 -3.50
CA ALA A 91 11.83 9.33 -4.38
C ALA A 91 12.65 9.91 -5.55
N GLU A 92 12.18 10.98 -6.18
CA GLU A 92 12.90 11.64 -7.26
C GLU A 92 14.22 12.26 -6.79
N ARG A 93 14.26 12.91 -5.61
CA ARG A 93 15.54 13.40 -5.03
C ARG A 93 16.57 12.28 -4.84
N LEU A 94 16.14 11.12 -4.37
CA LEU A 94 17.02 9.95 -4.21
C LEU A 94 17.51 9.44 -5.56
N LYS A 95 16.61 9.37 -6.55
CA LYS A 95 16.92 9.02 -7.94
C LYS A 95 17.97 9.97 -8.51
N ASP A 96 17.81 11.28 -8.33
CA ASP A 96 18.73 12.28 -8.85
C ASP A 96 20.11 12.18 -8.21
N ARG A 97 20.16 11.94 -6.88
CA ARG A 97 21.42 11.66 -6.17
C ARG A 97 22.13 10.45 -6.79
N LEU A 98 21.42 9.33 -6.93
CA LEU A 98 21.97 8.10 -7.50
C LEU A 98 22.40 8.29 -8.95
N ARG A 99 21.63 9.05 -9.76
CA ARG A 99 21.99 9.38 -11.14
C ARG A 99 23.28 10.19 -11.19
N TRP A 100 23.48 11.13 -10.27
CA TRP A 100 24.71 11.92 -10.19
C TRP A 100 25.91 11.07 -9.77
N GLU A 101 25.74 10.24 -8.74
CA GLU A 101 26.76 9.27 -8.32
C GLU A 101 27.13 8.31 -9.46
N GLN A 102 26.14 7.77 -10.18
CA GLN A 102 26.36 6.90 -11.32
C GLN A 102 27.16 7.60 -12.44
N ARG A 103 26.86 8.88 -12.74
CA ARG A 103 27.66 9.66 -13.70
C ARG A 103 29.10 9.85 -13.21
N GLY A 104 29.29 10.18 -11.94
CA GLY A 104 30.63 10.33 -11.34
C GLY A 104 31.45 9.04 -11.41
N LEU A 105 30.82 7.90 -11.07
CA LEU A 105 31.45 6.59 -11.15
C LEU A 105 31.81 6.22 -12.60
N ARG A 106 30.94 6.52 -13.58
CA ARG A 106 31.24 6.30 -15.00
C ARG A 106 32.46 7.09 -15.46
N MET A 107 32.57 8.37 -15.12
CA MET A 107 33.75 9.19 -15.46
C MET A 107 35.02 8.65 -14.79
N ARG A 108 34.94 8.21 -13.53
CA ARG A 108 36.08 7.61 -12.81
C ARG A 108 36.55 6.32 -13.49
N LEU A 109 35.62 5.46 -13.90
CA LEU A 109 35.93 4.23 -14.64
C LEU A 109 36.60 4.54 -15.98
N GLU A 110 36.08 5.51 -16.73
CA GLU A 110 36.67 5.92 -18.01
C GLU A 110 38.10 6.47 -17.83
N GLN A 111 38.36 7.24 -16.77
CA GLN A 111 39.70 7.74 -16.47
C GLN A 111 40.69 6.62 -16.15
N LEU A 112 40.25 5.59 -15.40
CA LEU A 112 41.08 4.41 -15.10
C LEU A 112 41.34 3.59 -16.37
N GLN A 113 40.30 3.33 -17.17
CA GLN A 113 40.43 2.66 -18.46
C GLN A 113 41.30 3.45 -19.46
N GLY A 114 41.23 4.78 -19.45
CA GLY A 114 42.11 5.65 -20.24
C GLY A 114 43.57 5.56 -19.81
N SER A 115 43.84 5.46 -18.50
CA SER A 115 45.20 5.27 -17.97
C SER A 115 45.76 3.87 -18.27
N GLU A 116 44.90 2.86 -18.34
CA GLU A 116 45.28 1.50 -18.75
C GLU A 116 45.54 1.40 -20.26
N ARG A 117 44.79 2.14 -21.08
CA ARG A 117 45.00 2.18 -22.55
C ARG A 117 46.32 2.83 -22.96
N ILE A 118 46.75 3.90 -22.29
CA ILE A 118 48.01 4.64 -22.56
C ILE A 118 49.26 3.87 -22.03
N ARG A 119 49.07 2.73 -21.35
CA ARG A 119 50.17 1.84 -20.95
C ARG A 119 50.25 0.57 -21.79
N ASN A 120 49.26 0.29 -22.64
CA ASN A 120 49.20 -0.95 -23.41
C ASN A 120 49.73 -0.78 -24.85
N ASP A 121 49.99 0.44 -25.27
CA ASP A 121 50.59 0.85 -26.54
C ASP A 121 52.11 0.63 -26.61
N SER A 122 52.72 0.03 -25.58
CA SER A 122 54.10 -0.44 -25.62
C SER A 122 54.22 -1.86 -25.04
N LEU A 123 54.60 -2.80 -25.91
CA LEU A 123 54.87 -4.24 -25.68
C LEU A 123 53.69 -5.20 -25.91
N GLY A 124 53.32 -5.38 -27.18
CA GLY A 124 52.50 -6.49 -27.66
C GLY A 124 52.97 -7.00 -29.03
N SER A 125 54.08 -7.75 -29.02
CA SER A 125 54.66 -8.65 -30.03
C SER A 125 54.24 -8.58 -31.51
N ALA A 126 55.28 -8.46 -32.34
CA ALA A 126 55.30 -8.84 -33.75
C ALA A 126 55.15 -10.36 -33.96
N MET A 127 54.73 -10.69 -35.19
CA MET A 127 54.79 -11.98 -35.90
C MET A 127 53.61 -12.96 -35.76
N SER A 128 52.66 -12.79 -36.68
CA SER A 128 52.19 -13.79 -37.66
C SER A 128 52.50 -15.28 -37.40
N SER A 129 51.45 -16.08 -37.31
CA SER A 129 51.44 -17.44 -37.83
C SER A 129 50.08 -17.76 -38.43
N GLU A 130 50.11 -18.15 -39.69
CA GLU A 130 48.97 -18.54 -40.50
C GLU A 130 48.36 -19.85 -40.00
N ARG A 131 47.08 -20.04 -40.35
CA ARG A 131 46.31 -21.31 -40.35
C ARG A 131 45.61 -21.67 -39.04
N SER A 132 44.28 -21.52 -39.04
CA SER A 132 43.43 -22.70 -38.95
C SER A 132 42.03 -22.37 -39.43
N ASP A 133 41.60 -23.12 -40.45
CA ASP A 133 40.29 -23.09 -41.08
C ASP A 133 39.31 -23.88 -40.19
N SER A 134 38.23 -23.24 -39.76
CA SER A 134 37.08 -23.94 -39.18
C SER A 134 35.83 -23.10 -39.35
N ASP A 135 35.19 -23.39 -40.47
CA ASP A 135 33.87 -22.98 -40.89
C ASP A 135 32.83 -23.21 -39.77
N ARG A 136 32.40 -22.13 -39.13
CA ARG A 136 31.21 -22.10 -38.29
C ARG A 136 30.21 -21.18 -38.98
N GLY A 137 29.33 -21.79 -39.78
CA GLY A 137 28.15 -21.14 -40.32
C GLY A 137 27.36 -20.44 -39.20
N THR A 138 27.43 -19.11 -39.17
CA THR A 138 26.54 -18.25 -38.40
C THR A 138 25.36 -17.90 -39.30
N ALA A 139 24.25 -18.62 -39.12
CA ALA A 139 22.96 -18.09 -39.53
C ALA A 139 22.61 -16.93 -38.58
N THR A 140 22.93 -15.74 -39.03
CA THR A 140 22.31 -14.49 -38.61
C THR A 140 20.80 -14.59 -38.88
N ASN A 141 19.94 -14.34 -37.89
CA ASN A 141 18.89 -13.34 -38.13
C ASN A 141 18.33 -12.77 -36.82
N THR A 142 18.46 -11.46 -36.73
CA THR A 142 17.80 -10.56 -35.80
C THR A 142 16.32 -10.41 -36.18
N HIS A 143 15.38 -10.38 -35.22
CA HIS A 143 14.18 -9.57 -35.39
C HIS A 143 13.66 -9.02 -34.06
N THR A 144 13.66 -7.69 -34.00
CA THR A 144 13.02 -6.80 -33.02
C THR A 144 11.50 -6.78 -33.20
N HIS A 145 10.69 -6.74 -32.13
CA HIS A 145 9.64 -5.71 -32.02
C HIS A 145 9.06 -5.61 -30.60
N THR A 146 9.18 -4.40 -30.05
CA THR A 146 8.39 -3.87 -28.94
C THR A 146 6.97 -3.60 -29.41
N HIS A 147 5.96 -4.03 -28.63
CA HIS A 147 4.63 -3.42 -28.69
C HIS A 147 4.11 -3.21 -27.26
N THR A 148 4.19 -1.95 -26.82
CA THR A 148 3.45 -1.44 -25.67
C THR A 148 2.05 -1.12 -26.15
N SER A 149 1.03 -1.79 -25.61
CA SER A 149 -0.37 -1.41 -25.80
C SER A 149 -0.98 -1.06 -24.45
N PHE A 150 -1.20 0.24 -24.26
CA PHE A 150 -2.10 0.82 -23.26
C PHE A 150 -3.52 0.35 -23.57
N ALA A 151 -4.21 -0.24 -22.58
CA ALA A 151 -5.65 -0.44 -22.62
C ALA A 151 -6.26 0.17 -21.36
N GLN A 152 -6.89 1.33 -21.55
CA GLN A 152 -7.84 1.93 -20.62
C GLN A 152 -9.13 1.10 -20.64
N ARG A 153 -9.63 0.74 -19.46
CA ARG A 153 -11.07 0.70 -19.17
C ARG A 153 -11.28 0.72 -17.67
#